data_AF-A0A0Q6D704-F1
#
_entry.id   AF-A0A0Q6D704-F1
#
_cell.length_a   1.000
_cell.length_b   1.000
_cell.length_c   1.000
_cell.angle_alpha   90.00
_cell.angle_beta   90.00
_cell.angle_gamma   90.00
#
_symmetry.space_group_name_H-M   'P 1'
#
loop_
_entity.id
_entity.type
_entity.pdbx_description
1 polymer ?
#
loop_
_entity_poly.entity_id
_entity_poly.type
_entity_poly.pdbx_seq_one_letter_code
_entity_poly.pdbx_strand_id
1 'polypeptide(L)'
;MTKTPRKQRLSVYLDPPVMKALAEHAARRDHSRSLVAEAAIASFLSPDAAERQEAAIVKRIDQLDRRLARAERDLGIAVESLAVFVRFWVATTPTLPEPAAKAARADAGRRYDAFVTALGRRLAKGPTLRQEISEDVSPHRQPPRT
;
A
#
# COMPACT_ATOMS: atom_id res chain seq x y z
N MET A 1 -8.70 -56.22 -2.48
CA MET A 1 -8.08 -55.49 -1.35
C MET A 1 -6.69 -55.03 -1.78
N THR A 2 -6.56 -53.81 -2.28
CA THR A 2 -5.28 -53.23 -2.70
C THR A 2 -4.46 -52.87 -1.46
N LYS A 3 -3.29 -53.49 -1.34
CA LYS A 3 -2.39 -53.36 -0.18
C LYS A 3 -1.87 -51.91 -0.14
N THR A 4 -2.11 -51.18 0.95
CA THR A 4 -1.55 -49.83 1.14
C THR A 4 -0.02 -49.92 1.05
N PRO A 5 0.63 -49.15 0.17
CA PRO A 5 2.08 -49.20 0.04
C PRO A 5 2.73 -48.75 1.35
N ARG A 6 3.72 -49.53 1.83
CA ARG A 6 4.46 -49.19 3.05
C ARG A 6 5.46 -48.06 2.76
N LYS A 7 5.60 -47.13 3.70
CA LYS A 7 6.61 -46.05 3.63
C LYS A 7 8.01 -46.65 3.56
N GLN A 8 8.85 -46.14 2.65
CA GLN A 8 10.24 -46.57 2.50
C GLN A 8 11.13 -45.77 3.47
N ARG A 9 12.05 -46.46 4.15
CA ARG A 9 13.00 -45.81 5.08
C ARG A 9 14.05 -45.03 4.27
N LEU A 10 14.14 -43.74 4.52
CA LEU A 10 15.19 -42.86 4.02
C LEU A 10 16.21 -42.57 5.14
N SER A 11 17.49 -42.79 4.87
CA SER A 11 18.59 -42.45 5.80
C SER A 11 19.52 -41.48 5.11
N VAL A 12 19.52 -40.22 5.55
CA VAL A 12 20.35 -39.14 4.99
C VAL A 12 21.00 -38.36 6.11
N TYR A 13 22.21 -37.88 5.86
CA TYR A 13 22.87 -36.93 6.75
C TYR A 13 22.33 -35.52 6.45
N LEU A 14 22.04 -34.78 7.50
CA LEU A 14 21.64 -33.38 7.42
C LEU A 14 22.69 -32.56 8.16
N ASP A 15 23.02 -31.39 7.63
CA ASP A 15 23.88 -30.46 8.36
C ASP A 15 23.27 -30.13 9.73
N PRO A 16 24.09 -30.01 10.79
CA PRO A 16 23.58 -29.77 12.15
C PRO A 16 22.62 -28.58 12.27
N PRO A 17 22.83 -27.44 11.58
CA PRO A 17 21.86 -26.34 11.58
C PRO A 17 20.50 -26.72 10.97
N VAL A 18 20.47 -27.54 9.92
CA VAL A 18 19.24 -27.98 9.25
C VAL A 18 18.47 -28.95 10.14
N MET A 19 19.15 -29.90 10.77
CA MET A 19 18.53 -30.81 11.74
C MET A 19 17.90 -30.05 12.92
N LYS A 20 18.60 -29.03 13.43
CA LYS A 20 18.07 -28.16 14.49
C LYS A 20 16.81 -27.42 14.03
N ALA A 21 16.84 -26.79 12.86
CA ALA A 21 15.69 -26.07 12.31
C ALA A 21 14.48 -27.01 12.08
N LEU A 22 14.70 -28.23 11.58
CA LEU A 22 13.66 -29.25 11.43
C LEU A 22 13.05 -29.64 12.78
N ALA A 23 13.89 -29.88 13.79
CA ALA A 23 13.43 -30.24 15.13
C ALA A 23 12.60 -29.11 15.78
N GLU A 24 13.04 -27.86 15.66
CA GLU A 24 12.30 -26.69 16.16
C GLU A 24 10.98 -26.47 15.41
N HIS A 25 10.97 -26.66 14.09
CA HIS A 25 9.75 -26.54 13.29
C HIS A 25 8.71 -27.61 13.65
N ALA A 26 9.16 -28.86 13.84
CA ALA A 26 8.33 -29.98 14.23
C ALA A 26 7.77 -29.80 15.66
N ALA A 27 8.60 -29.37 16.61
CA ALA A 27 8.19 -29.12 17.99
C ALA A 27 7.15 -28.00 18.11
N ARG A 28 7.28 -26.90 17.34
CA ARG A 28 6.30 -25.80 17.35
C ARG A 28 4.89 -26.20 16.90
N ARG A 29 4.74 -27.31 16.17
CA ARG A 29 3.46 -27.77 15.60
C ARG A 29 3.02 -29.13 16.13
N ASP A 30 3.71 -29.64 17.14
CA ASP A 30 3.49 -30.97 17.72
C ASP A 30 3.45 -32.08 16.65
N HIS A 31 4.42 -32.04 15.74
CA HIS A 31 4.55 -32.98 14.63
C HIS A 31 5.82 -33.81 14.76
N SER A 32 5.81 -35.02 14.21
CA SER A 32 7.02 -35.84 14.13
C SER A 32 7.98 -35.28 13.09
N ARG A 33 9.29 -35.38 13.35
CA ARG A 33 10.32 -34.92 12.40
C ARG A 33 10.21 -35.61 11.05
N SER A 34 9.89 -36.90 11.05
CA SER A 34 9.68 -37.68 9.82
C SER A 34 8.49 -37.20 9.01
N LEU A 35 7.38 -36.83 9.65
CA LEU A 35 6.21 -36.26 8.97
C LEU A 35 6.56 -34.92 8.31
N VAL A 36 7.25 -34.04 9.03
CA VAL A 36 7.66 -32.74 8.50
C VAL A 36 8.65 -32.90 7.35
N ALA A 37 9.62 -33.81 7.47
CA ALA A 37 10.60 -34.09 6.43
C ALA A 37 9.95 -34.67 5.16
N GLU A 38 9.04 -35.63 5.30
CA GLU A 38 8.28 -36.21 4.18
C GLU A 38 7.43 -35.16 3.49
N ALA A 39 6.70 -34.33 4.25
CA ALA A 39 5.89 -33.26 3.68
C ALA A 39 6.75 -32.20 2.97
N ALA A 40 7.90 -31.84 3.52
CA ALA A 40 8.83 -30.91 2.89
C ALA A 40 9.39 -31.46 1.57
N ILE A 41 9.80 -32.73 1.54
CA ILE A 41 10.31 -33.40 0.32
C ILE A 41 9.19 -33.52 -0.73
N ALA A 42 8.00 -33.96 -0.32
CA ALA A 42 6.84 -34.06 -1.22
C ALA A 42 6.45 -32.70 -1.79
N SER A 43 6.48 -31.64 -0.97
CA SER A 43 6.23 -30.27 -1.42
C SER A 43 7.30 -29.77 -2.39
N PHE A 44 8.57 -30.08 -2.13
CA PHE A 44 9.68 -29.65 -3.00
C PHE A 44 9.65 -30.34 -4.37
N LEU A 45 9.24 -31.62 -4.41
CA LEU A 45 9.16 -32.41 -5.63
C LEU A 45 7.83 -32.24 -6.40
N SER A 46 6.88 -31.47 -5.86
CA SER A 46 5.58 -31.25 -6.51
C SER A 46 5.69 -30.12 -7.55
N PRO A 47 5.37 -30.38 -8.83
CA PRO A 47 5.30 -29.35 -9.87
C PRO A 47 4.35 -28.20 -9.48
N ASP A 48 3.24 -28.55 -8.84
CA ASP A 48 2.18 -27.63 -8.44
C ASP A 48 2.58 -26.65 -7.33
N ALA A 49 3.63 -26.93 -6.55
CA ALA A 49 3.98 -26.06 -5.42
C ALA A 49 4.58 -24.73 -5.89
N ALA A 50 5.52 -24.79 -6.84
CA ALA A 50 6.11 -23.60 -7.46
C ALA A 50 5.06 -22.83 -8.28
N GLU A 51 4.29 -23.55 -9.11
CA GLU A 51 3.28 -22.93 -9.98
C GLU A 51 2.15 -22.26 -9.18
N ARG A 52 1.69 -22.85 -8.06
CA ARG A 52 0.70 -22.21 -7.17
C ARG A 52 1.26 -20.97 -6.49
N GLN A 53 2.52 -20.99 -6.09
CA GLN A 53 3.16 -19.84 -5.45
C GLN A 53 3.31 -18.68 -6.45
N GLU A 54 3.76 -18.97 -7.66
CA GLU A 54 3.86 -18.00 -8.76
C GLU A 54 2.48 -17.43 -9.13
N ALA A 55 1.46 -18.28 -9.29
CA ALA A 55 0.10 -17.83 -9.57
C ALA A 55 -0.49 -16.93 -8.47
N ALA A 56 -0.19 -17.24 -7.19
CA ALA A 56 -0.61 -16.40 -6.07
C ALA A 56 0.07 -15.03 -6.08
N ILE A 57 1.35 -14.97 -6.47
CA ILE A 57 2.10 -13.71 -6.62
C ILE A 57 1.51 -12.88 -7.75
N VAL A 58 1.32 -13.47 -8.93
CA VAL A 58 0.72 -12.79 -10.10
C VAL A 58 -0.65 -12.22 -9.74
N LYS A 59 -1.52 -13.04 -9.12
CA LYS A 59 -2.84 -12.58 -8.66
C LYS A 59 -2.75 -11.41 -7.69
N ARG A 60 -1.74 -11.38 -6.81
CA ARG A 60 -1.55 -10.29 -5.85
C ARG A 60 -1.06 -9.02 -6.56
N ILE A 61 -0.19 -9.14 -7.55
CA ILE A 61 0.25 -8.03 -8.41
C ILE A 61 -0.95 -7.44 -9.16
N ASP A 62 -1.74 -8.27 -9.83
CA ASP A 62 -2.96 -7.83 -10.53
C ASP A 62 -3.92 -7.09 -9.59
N GLN A 63 -4.05 -7.55 -8.34
CA GLN A 63 -4.88 -6.88 -7.35
C GLN A 63 -4.31 -5.52 -6.95
N LEU A 64 -3.00 -5.38 -6.83
CA LEU A 64 -2.33 -4.11 -6.55
C LEU A 64 -2.50 -3.14 -7.71
N ASP A 65 -2.31 -3.58 -8.95
CA ASP A 65 -2.48 -2.75 -10.14
C ASP A 65 -3.90 -2.21 -10.25
N ARG A 66 -4.91 -3.06 -10.00
CA ARG A 66 -6.32 -2.60 -9.96
C ARG A 66 -6.58 -1.59 -8.85
N ARG A 67 -5.91 -1.71 -7.70
CA ARG A 67 -6.03 -0.74 -6.60
C ARG A 67 -5.34 0.56 -6.95
N LEU A 68 -4.17 0.50 -7.58
CA LEU A 68 -3.43 1.67 -8.06
C LEU A 68 -4.23 2.44 -9.11
N ALA A 69 -4.76 1.76 -10.13
CA ALA A 69 -5.58 2.39 -11.16
C ALA A 69 -6.87 3.04 -10.61
N ARG A 70 -7.42 2.52 -9.51
CA ARG A 70 -8.53 3.20 -8.79
C ARG A 70 -8.04 4.43 -8.04
N ALA A 71 -6.93 4.32 -7.31
CA ALA A 71 -6.36 5.44 -6.59
C ALA A 71 -5.95 6.59 -7.52
N GLU A 72 -5.40 6.29 -8.70
CA GLU A 72 -5.07 7.28 -9.73
C GLU A 72 -6.33 8.00 -10.23
N ARG A 73 -7.41 7.26 -10.50
CA ARG A 73 -8.70 7.86 -10.89
C ARG A 73 -9.24 8.77 -9.78
N ASP A 74 -9.27 8.28 -8.55
CA ASP A 74 -9.81 9.03 -7.41
C ASP A 74 -8.97 10.29 -7.13
N LEU A 75 -7.64 10.19 -7.28
CA LEU A 75 -6.73 11.33 -7.20
C LEU A 75 -6.98 12.34 -8.32
N GLY A 76 -7.20 11.87 -9.55
CA GLY A 76 -7.59 12.74 -10.68
C GLY A 76 -8.86 13.52 -10.38
N ILE A 77 -9.90 12.83 -9.91
CA ILE A 77 -11.18 13.46 -9.50
C ILE A 77 -10.96 14.48 -8.38
N ALA A 78 -10.13 14.16 -7.39
CA ALA A 78 -9.83 15.07 -6.29
C ALA A 78 -9.09 16.34 -6.77
N VAL A 79 -8.12 16.19 -7.67
CA VAL A 79 -7.38 17.32 -8.27
C VAL A 79 -8.30 18.20 -9.11
N GLU A 80 -9.17 17.61 -9.94
CA GLU A 80 -10.15 18.34 -10.74
C GLU A 80 -11.16 19.08 -9.84
N SER A 81 -11.68 18.42 -8.82
CA SER A 81 -12.62 19.00 -7.86
C SER A 81 -11.98 20.18 -7.11
N LEU A 82 -10.72 20.04 -6.67
CA LEU A 82 -9.98 21.12 -6.02
C LEU A 82 -9.72 22.29 -6.97
N ALA A 83 -9.37 22.02 -8.23
CA ALA A 83 -9.16 23.06 -9.23
C ALA A 83 -10.44 23.88 -9.47
N VAL A 84 -11.59 23.20 -9.58
CA VAL A 84 -12.90 23.86 -9.70
C VAL A 84 -13.23 24.66 -8.43
N PHE A 85 -13.01 24.08 -7.25
CA PHE A 85 -13.24 24.75 -5.97
C PHE A 85 -12.41 26.03 -5.84
N VAL A 86 -11.11 25.98 -6.13
CA VAL A 86 -10.23 27.17 -6.05
C VAL A 86 -10.65 28.25 -7.04
N ARG A 87 -11.01 27.87 -8.28
CA ARG A 87 -11.54 28.83 -9.26
C ARG A 87 -12.81 29.49 -8.77
N PHE A 88 -13.76 28.71 -8.26
CA PHE A 88 -14.99 29.22 -7.69
C PHE A 88 -14.72 30.17 -6.52
N TRP A 89 -13.88 29.75 -5.58
CA TRP A 89 -13.52 30.53 -4.39
C TRP A 89 -12.91 31.89 -4.75
N VAL A 90 -11.93 31.91 -5.67
CA VAL A 90 -11.28 33.15 -6.11
C VAL A 90 -12.25 34.05 -6.90
N ALA A 91 -13.16 33.47 -7.67
CA ALA A 91 -14.18 34.20 -8.43
C ALA A 91 -15.33 34.74 -7.57
N THR A 92 -15.51 34.23 -6.34
CA THR A 92 -16.59 34.68 -5.46
C THR A 92 -16.35 36.13 -5.06
N THR A 93 -17.13 37.04 -5.62
CA THR A 93 -17.13 38.47 -5.28
C THR A 93 -18.54 38.85 -4.82
N PRO A 94 -18.72 39.62 -3.73
CA PRO A 94 -20.05 40.13 -3.37
C PRO A 94 -20.68 40.86 -4.55
N THR A 95 -22.01 40.75 -4.71
CA THR A 95 -22.75 41.33 -5.83
C THR A 95 -22.52 42.85 -5.89
N LEU A 96 -21.83 43.29 -6.94
CA LEU A 96 -21.47 44.67 -7.20
C LEU A 96 -22.27 45.22 -8.39
N PRO A 97 -22.55 46.53 -8.47
CA PRO A 97 -23.19 47.18 -9.63
C PRO A 97 -22.41 46.93 -10.93
N GLU A 98 -23.09 46.98 -12.09
CA GLU A 98 -22.58 46.50 -13.40
C GLU A 98 -21.20 47.00 -13.87
N PRO A 99 -20.70 48.21 -13.51
CA PRO A 99 -19.31 48.59 -13.83
C PRO A 99 -18.29 47.87 -12.92
N ALA A 100 -18.62 47.77 -11.63
CA ALA A 100 -17.75 47.17 -10.61
C ALA A 100 -17.73 45.63 -10.70
N ALA A 101 -18.81 45.01 -11.17
CA ALA A 101 -18.86 43.56 -11.43
C ALA A 101 -17.91 43.12 -12.56
N LYS A 102 -17.76 43.92 -13.63
CA LYS A 102 -16.82 43.62 -14.73
C LYS A 102 -15.36 43.73 -14.27
N ALA A 103 -15.05 44.78 -13.50
CA ALA A 103 -13.74 44.94 -12.88
C ALA A 103 -13.40 43.80 -11.90
N ALA A 104 -14.37 43.40 -11.06
CA ALA A 104 -14.24 42.28 -10.13
C ALA A 104 -13.96 40.93 -10.82
N ARG A 105 -14.65 40.62 -11.94
CA ARG A 105 -14.40 39.40 -12.71
C ARG A 105 -13.00 39.37 -13.35
N ALA A 106 -12.55 40.50 -13.91
CA ALA A 106 -11.20 40.63 -14.44
C ALA A 106 -10.14 40.46 -13.33
N ASP A 107 -10.44 40.95 -12.12
CA ASP A 107 -9.57 40.79 -10.96
C ASP A 107 -9.48 39.35 -10.46
N ALA A 108 -10.59 38.60 -10.48
CA ALA A 108 -10.60 37.17 -10.14
C ALA A 108 -9.68 36.33 -11.03
N GLY A 109 -9.63 36.61 -12.34
CA GLY A 109 -8.69 35.95 -13.25
C GLY A 109 -7.23 36.17 -12.83
N ARG A 110 -6.85 37.41 -12.53
CA ARG A 110 -5.50 37.75 -12.06
C ARG A 110 -5.16 37.07 -10.73
N ARG A 111 -6.12 37.00 -9.80
CA ARG A 111 -5.93 36.31 -8.51
C ARG A 111 -5.73 34.80 -8.69
N TYR A 112 -6.40 34.17 -9.66
CA TYR A 112 -6.20 32.76 -9.98
C TYR A 112 -4.81 32.50 -10.58
N ASP A 113 -4.37 33.32 -11.54
CA ASP A 113 -3.03 33.18 -12.15
C ASP A 113 -1.91 33.39 -11.12
N ALA A 114 -2.10 34.32 -10.19
CA ALA A 114 -1.20 34.53 -9.07
C ALA A 114 -1.14 33.29 -8.14
N PHE A 115 -2.29 32.67 -7.86
CA PHE A 115 -2.35 31.42 -7.09
C PHE A 115 -1.59 30.28 -7.78
N VAL A 116 -1.83 30.05 -9.08
CA VAL A 116 -1.14 28.99 -9.86
C VAL A 116 0.37 29.23 -9.86
N THR A 117 0.80 30.48 -10.05
CA THR A 117 2.22 30.86 -10.02
C THR A 117 2.85 30.60 -8.66
N ALA A 118 2.17 30.98 -7.57
CA ALA A 118 2.65 30.74 -6.20
C ALA A 118 2.74 29.24 -5.88
N LEU A 119 1.74 28.45 -6.29
CA LEU A 119 1.72 26.99 -6.14
C LEU A 119 2.89 26.35 -6.90
N GLY A 120 3.10 26.71 -8.17
CA GLY A 120 4.22 26.21 -8.97
C GLY A 120 5.59 26.51 -8.36
N ARG A 121 5.78 27.74 -7.85
CA ARG A 121 7.01 28.11 -7.12
C ARG A 121 7.22 27.29 -5.85
N ARG A 122 6.15 27.00 -5.10
CA ARG A 122 6.24 26.20 -3.88
C ARG A 122 6.59 24.74 -4.20
N LEU A 123 5.95 24.16 -5.21
CA LEU A 123 6.25 22.79 -5.66
C LEU A 123 7.69 22.64 -6.16
N ALA A 124 8.22 23.64 -6.87
CA ALA A 124 9.60 23.64 -7.35
C ALA A 124 10.67 23.81 -6.25
N LYS A 125 10.32 24.42 -5.11
CA LYS A 125 11.26 24.70 -4.02
C LYS A 125 11.38 23.56 -2.98
N GLY A 126 10.33 22.76 -2.78
CA GLY A 126 10.25 21.76 -1.71
C GLY A 126 10.33 22.37 -0.29
N PRO A 127 10.01 21.63 0.79
CA PRO A 127 9.22 20.41 0.88
C PRO A 127 7.70 20.66 0.87
N THR A 128 6.92 19.58 0.86
CA THR A 128 5.45 19.62 0.71
C THR A 128 4.74 19.97 2.02
N LEU A 129 3.54 20.55 1.91
CA LEU A 129 2.59 20.81 3.01
C LEU A 129 2.49 19.66 4.04
N ARG A 130 2.72 18.41 3.63
CA ARG A 130 2.73 17.24 4.53
C ARG A 130 3.77 17.33 5.65
N GLN A 131 4.94 17.93 5.40
CA GLN A 131 5.95 18.11 6.45
C GLN A 131 5.54 19.19 7.46
N GLU A 132 4.70 20.15 7.07
CA GLU A 132 4.14 21.17 7.98
C GLU A 132 2.97 20.63 8.83
N ILE A 133 2.28 19.57 8.38
CA ILE A 133 1.10 18.99 9.07
C ILE A 133 1.50 17.79 9.97
N SER A 134 2.66 17.17 9.76
CA SER A 134 3.01 15.88 10.38
C SER A 134 3.53 15.96 11.83
N GLU A 135 3.59 17.13 12.47
CA GLU A 135 4.12 17.25 13.85
C GLU A 135 3.05 17.20 14.96
N ASP A 136 1.75 17.35 14.67
CA ASP A 136 0.72 17.55 15.70
C ASP A 136 -0.09 16.31 16.13
N VAL A 137 0.33 15.09 15.78
CA VAL A 137 -0.30 13.86 16.30
C VAL A 137 0.66 13.13 17.24
N SER A 138 0.88 13.71 18.43
CA SER A 138 1.40 12.94 19.56
C SER A 138 0.30 12.00 20.07
N PRO A 139 0.47 10.66 20.04
CA PRO A 139 -0.45 9.77 20.73
C PRO A 139 -0.28 10.03 22.23
N HIS A 140 -1.28 10.63 22.85
CA HIS A 140 -1.36 10.84 24.29
C HIS A 140 -1.39 9.47 24.99
N ARG A 141 -0.19 8.94 25.29
CA ARG A 141 -0.01 7.72 26.07
C ARG A 141 -0.21 8.09 27.54
N GLN A 142 -1.45 7.96 28.03
CA GLN A 142 -1.71 7.99 29.46
C GLN A 142 -0.95 6.83 30.15
N PRO A 143 -0.10 7.10 31.15
CA PRO A 143 0.45 6.03 31.99
C PRO A 143 -0.66 5.47 32.90
N PRO A 144 -0.54 4.19 33.31
CA PRO A 144 -1.54 3.55 34.16
C PRO A 144 -1.56 4.21 35.53
N ARG A 145 -2.78 4.53 36.00
CA ARG A 145 -3.00 4.90 37.40
C ARG A 145 -2.87 3.64 38.26
N THR A 146 -2.06 3.79 39.31
CA THR A 146 -1.75 2.84 40.38
C THR A 146 -2.97 2.10 40.92
#